data_AF-A0A8T2P8I0-F1
#
_entry.id   AF-A0A8T2P8I0-F1
#
_cell.length_a   1.000
_cell.length_b   1.000
_cell.length_c   1.000
_cell.angle_alpha   90.00
_cell.angle_beta   90.00
_cell.angle_gamma   90.00
#
_symmetry.space_group_name_H-M   'P 1'
#
loop_
_entity.id
_entity.type
_entity.pdbx_description
1 polymer ?
#
loop_
_entity_poly.entity_id
_entity_poly.type
_entity_poly.pdbx_seq_one_letter_code
_entity_poly.pdbx_strand_id
1 'polypeptide(L)'
;MKNTAWSYFLPMLNRQDLFTVHMAARIIAKLAAWGRELMEGSDLNYYFNWIKTQLSSQVQSQEQCPPVIIFHSFMAFILSSGFLFQSSQYVQCVAGCLQLMLRVNEYRFAWVEADGVNCITAVLSSKCGFQLQYQMIFCVWLLAFSPQMCEHLRRYNVVPALSDILQESVKEKVTRIILAAFRNLLEKSAERETRQEYALAMIQCKVLKQLENLEQQKYDDEDITDDIKFLLERLGESVQDLSSFDEYSSELKSGRLEWSPVHKSEKFWRENAVRLNEKNYELLKILTRLLEVSDDPQVIAVAAHDVGEYVRHYPRGK
;
A
#
# COMPACT_ATOMS: atom_id res chain seq x y z
N MET A 1 27.13 -33.18 6.49
CA MET A 1 26.09 -32.17 6.25
C MET A 1 24.97 -32.85 5.49
N LYS A 2 23.72 -32.76 5.92
CA LYS A 2 22.60 -33.20 5.07
C LYS A 2 22.60 -32.28 3.86
N ASN A 3 22.84 -32.80 2.66
CA ASN A 3 22.69 -32.01 1.44
C ASN A 3 21.20 -31.69 1.30
N THR A 4 20.81 -30.47 1.66
CA THR A 4 19.46 -29.97 1.41
C THR A 4 19.24 -29.89 -0.09
N ALA A 5 17.99 -30.01 -0.53
CA ALA A 5 17.65 -29.91 -1.94
C ALA A 5 18.17 -28.59 -2.58
N TRP A 6 18.26 -27.53 -1.77
CA TRP A 6 18.69 -26.18 -2.16
C TRP A 6 20.13 -26.14 -2.70
N SER A 7 21.03 -26.92 -2.10
CA SER A 7 22.45 -26.98 -2.48
C SER A 7 22.69 -27.34 -3.95
N TYR A 8 21.74 -28.06 -4.58
CA TYR A 8 21.82 -28.43 -5.99
C TYR A 8 21.29 -27.33 -6.94
N PHE A 9 20.29 -26.57 -6.51
CA PHE A 9 19.59 -25.63 -7.37
C PHE A 9 20.06 -24.18 -7.23
N LEU A 10 20.41 -23.71 -6.02
CA LEU A 10 20.83 -22.33 -5.80
C LEU A 10 22.05 -21.92 -6.65
N PRO A 11 23.09 -22.78 -6.85
CA PRO A 11 24.19 -22.43 -7.73
C PRO A 11 23.78 -22.19 -9.20
N MET A 12 22.63 -22.73 -9.63
CA MET A 12 22.12 -22.55 -10.99
C MET A 12 21.66 -21.10 -11.25
N LEU A 13 21.38 -20.31 -10.20
CA LEU A 13 20.98 -18.91 -10.34
C LEU A 13 22.11 -17.99 -10.80
N ASN A 14 23.36 -18.43 -10.72
CA ASN A 14 24.54 -17.69 -11.18
C ASN A 14 24.98 -18.06 -12.61
N ARG A 15 24.20 -18.86 -13.34
CA ARG A 15 24.52 -19.24 -14.73
C ARG A 15 24.31 -18.06 -15.68
N GLN A 16 25.02 -18.07 -16.81
CA GLN A 16 24.89 -17.04 -17.85
C GLN A 16 23.59 -17.18 -18.66
N ASP A 17 23.07 -18.40 -18.80
CA ASP A 17 21.84 -18.65 -19.55
C ASP A 17 20.59 -18.26 -18.74
N LEU A 18 19.94 -17.17 -19.14
CA LEU A 18 18.74 -16.65 -18.48
C LEU A 18 17.59 -17.66 -18.47
N PHE A 19 17.45 -18.50 -19.49
CA PHE A 19 16.40 -19.51 -19.51
C PHE A 19 16.59 -20.52 -18.37
N THR A 20 17.79 -21.11 -18.26
CA THR A 20 18.14 -22.04 -17.19
C THR A 20 17.99 -21.39 -15.81
N VAL A 21 18.46 -20.15 -15.64
CA VAL A 21 18.34 -19.40 -14.37
C VAL A 21 16.88 -19.28 -13.94
N HIS A 22 15.98 -18.85 -14.83
CA HIS A 22 14.58 -18.64 -14.49
C HIS A 22 13.81 -19.96 -14.32
N MET A 23 14.17 -21.01 -15.06
CA MET A 23 13.63 -22.35 -14.83
C MET A 23 14.05 -22.89 -13.47
N ALA A 24 15.31 -22.73 -13.09
CA ALA A 24 15.82 -23.11 -11.78
C ALA A 24 15.10 -22.32 -10.67
N ALA A 25 14.94 -21.01 -10.80
CA ALA A 25 14.20 -20.18 -9.84
C ALA A 25 12.77 -20.69 -9.63
N ARG A 26 12.03 -21.03 -10.70
CA ARG A 26 10.68 -21.61 -10.58
C ARG A 26 10.67 -22.94 -9.85
N ILE A 27 11.66 -23.80 -10.13
CA ILE A 27 11.78 -25.10 -9.45
C ILE A 27 12.05 -24.88 -7.96
N ILE A 28 12.98 -23.98 -7.64
CA ILE A 28 13.31 -23.59 -6.26
C ILE A 28 12.06 -23.10 -5.53
N ALA A 29 11.32 -22.15 -6.11
CA ALA A 29 10.11 -21.61 -5.48
C ALA A 29 9.03 -22.67 -5.26
N LYS A 30 8.83 -23.59 -6.21
CA LYS A 30 7.88 -24.70 -6.06
C LYS A 30 8.30 -25.69 -4.99
N LEU A 31 9.58 -26.04 -4.95
CA LEU A 31 10.14 -26.91 -3.93
C LEU A 31 10.03 -26.25 -2.55
N ALA A 32 10.29 -24.96 -2.43
CA ALA A 32 10.19 -24.24 -1.16
C ALA A 32 8.74 -24.11 -0.67
N ALA A 33 7.78 -23.93 -1.59
CA ALA A 33 6.37 -23.74 -1.26
C ALA A 33 5.58 -25.05 -1.03
N TRP A 34 5.95 -26.14 -1.73
CA TRP A 34 5.22 -27.42 -1.69
C TRP A 34 6.08 -28.62 -1.28
N GLY A 35 7.38 -28.41 -1.06
CA GLY A 35 8.29 -29.46 -0.59
C GLY A 35 8.04 -29.82 0.86
N ARG A 36 8.71 -30.90 1.29
CA ARG A 36 8.63 -31.39 2.67
C ARG A 36 9.53 -30.63 3.65
N GLU A 37 10.55 -29.95 3.12
CA GLU A 37 11.53 -29.19 3.90
C GLU A 37 11.39 -27.71 3.54
N LEU A 38 11.36 -26.84 4.56
CA LEU A 38 11.38 -25.40 4.37
C LEU A 38 12.80 -24.93 4.05
N MET A 39 12.90 -23.85 3.26
CA MET A 39 14.16 -23.16 3.01
C MET A 39 14.38 -22.13 4.12
N GLU A 40 15.50 -22.20 4.82
CA GLU A 40 15.76 -21.37 6.00
C GLU A 40 17.17 -20.77 5.96
N GLY A 41 17.41 -19.78 6.82
CA GLY A 41 18.73 -19.20 7.03
C GLY A 41 19.35 -18.57 5.78
N SER A 42 20.61 -18.91 5.50
CA SER A 42 21.40 -18.32 4.42
C SER A 42 20.82 -18.61 3.03
N ASP A 43 20.23 -19.79 2.83
CA ASP A 43 19.67 -20.21 1.55
C ASP A 43 18.45 -19.36 1.18
N LEU A 44 17.57 -19.13 2.15
CA LEU A 44 16.39 -18.27 2.00
C LEU A 44 16.80 -16.81 1.74
N ASN A 45 17.72 -16.30 2.55
CA ASN A 45 18.22 -14.93 2.40
C ASN A 45 18.88 -14.71 1.03
N TYR A 46 19.67 -15.68 0.57
CA TYR A 46 20.27 -15.64 -0.76
C TYR A 46 19.21 -15.60 -1.86
N TYR A 47 18.20 -16.47 -1.78
CA TYR A 47 17.15 -16.53 -2.80
C TYR A 47 16.27 -15.27 -2.82
N PHE A 48 15.90 -14.73 -1.65
CA PHE A 48 15.16 -13.47 -1.55
C PHE A 48 15.97 -12.27 -2.05
N ASN A 49 17.26 -12.20 -1.74
CA ASN A 49 18.11 -11.16 -2.29
C ASN A 49 18.21 -11.28 -3.81
N TRP A 50 18.33 -12.49 -4.35
CA TRP A 50 18.29 -12.72 -5.79
C TRP A 50 16.98 -12.21 -6.40
N ILE A 51 15.82 -12.55 -5.83
CA ILE A 51 14.51 -12.05 -6.27
C ILE A 51 14.47 -10.51 -6.26
N LYS A 52 14.88 -9.88 -5.15
CA LYS A 52 14.92 -8.41 -5.03
C LYS A 52 15.78 -7.79 -6.13
N THR A 53 17.00 -8.28 -6.35
CA THR A 53 17.89 -7.77 -7.40
C THR A 53 17.26 -7.87 -8.79
N GLN A 54 16.61 -9.00 -9.11
CA GLN A 54 15.96 -9.17 -10.41
C GLN A 54 14.78 -8.22 -10.58
N LEU A 55 13.96 -8.01 -9.55
CA LEU A 55 12.82 -7.08 -9.58
C LEU A 55 13.29 -5.62 -9.67
N SER A 56 14.31 -5.22 -8.92
CA SER A 56 14.87 -3.86 -8.95
C SER A 56 15.53 -3.50 -10.28
N SER A 57 16.09 -4.48 -11.01
CA SER A 57 16.73 -4.24 -12.32
C SER A 57 15.77 -3.63 -13.36
N GLN A 58 14.46 -3.86 -13.21
CA GLN A 58 13.44 -3.25 -14.06
C GLN A 58 13.22 -1.77 -13.79
N VAL A 59 13.33 -1.35 -12.53
CA VAL A 59 13.15 0.06 -12.13
C VAL A 59 14.22 0.92 -12.81
N GLN A 60 15.48 0.45 -12.83
CA GLN A 60 16.60 1.16 -13.45
C GLN A 60 16.53 1.21 -14.97
N SER A 61 15.90 0.22 -15.61
CA SER A 61 15.81 0.14 -17.08
C SER A 61 14.86 1.19 -17.68
N GLN A 62 13.95 1.76 -16.89
CA GLN A 62 13.02 2.80 -17.34
C GLN A 62 13.52 4.23 -17.15
N GLU A 63 14.46 4.47 -16.23
CA GLU A 63 15.01 5.81 -15.97
C GLU A 63 16.05 6.26 -17.02
N GLN A 64 16.57 5.35 -17.84
CA GLN A 64 17.57 5.63 -18.88
C GLN A 64 16.97 5.82 -20.29
N CYS A 65 15.95 6.66 -20.44
CA CYS A 65 15.50 7.12 -21.77
C CYS A 65 16.16 8.47 -22.13
N PRO A 66 17.11 8.54 -23.08
CA PRO A 66 17.67 9.81 -23.54
C PRO A 66 16.63 10.62 -24.35
N PRO A 67 16.79 11.95 -24.47
CA PRO A 67 15.79 12.81 -25.11
C PRO A 67 15.63 12.49 -26.60
N VAL A 68 14.38 12.20 -27.00
CA VAL A 68 13.63 12.24 -28.28
C VAL A 68 14.35 12.02 -29.64
N ILE A 69 15.60 12.40 -29.84
CA ILE A 69 16.24 12.45 -31.18
C ILE A 69 16.82 11.08 -31.60
N ILE A 70 17.17 10.19 -30.65
CA ILE A 70 17.68 8.82 -30.94
C ILE A 70 16.56 7.76 -30.87
N PHE A 71 15.28 8.18 -30.81
CA PHE A 71 14.18 7.25 -30.55
C PHE A 71 13.96 6.27 -31.71
N HIS A 72 14.13 6.70 -32.97
CA HIS A 72 13.82 5.86 -34.12
C HIS A 72 14.82 4.72 -34.38
N SER A 73 16.13 4.96 -34.24
CA SER A 73 17.14 3.92 -34.42
C SER A 73 17.31 3.02 -33.20
N PHE A 74 17.12 3.55 -31.98
CA PHE A 74 17.24 2.77 -30.75
C PHE A 74 16.03 1.85 -30.52
N MET A 75 14.79 2.32 -30.81
CA MET A 75 13.61 1.44 -30.81
C MET A 75 13.69 0.37 -31.89
N ALA A 76 14.21 0.67 -33.08
CA ALA A 76 14.38 -0.33 -34.13
C ALA A 76 15.37 -1.43 -33.73
N PHE A 77 16.48 -1.09 -33.07
CA PHE A 77 17.45 -2.06 -32.55
C PHE A 77 16.88 -2.92 -31.40
N ILE A 78 16.11 -2.30 -30.50
CA ILE A 78 15.48 -2.98 -29.36
C ILE A 78 14.31 -3.89 -29.80
N LEU A 79 13.49 -3.44 -30.76
CA LEU A 79 12.40 -4.24 -31.33
C LEU A 79 12.95 -5.38 -32.20
N SER A 80 14.07 -5.16 -32.89
CA SER A 80 14.75 -6.19 -33.69
C SER A 80 15.41 -7.29 -32.86
N SER A 81 15.70 -7.06 -31.58
CA SER A 81 16.49 -7.98 -30.74
C SER A 81 15.66 -8.79 -29.72
N GLY A 82 14.34 -8.56 -29.62
CA GLY A 82 13.47 -9.28 -28.68
C GLY A 82 13.81 -9.06 -27.19
N PHE A 83 14.80 -8.22 -26.89
CA PHE A 83 15.45 -8.12 -25.57
C PHE A 83 14.53 -7.52 -24.49
N LEU A 84 13.72 -6.50 -24.83
CA LEU A 84 12.72 -5.95 -23.90
C LEU A 84 11.58 -6.94 -23.61
N PHE A 85 11.20 -7.76 -24.61
CA PHE A 85 10.15 -8.76 -24.43
C PHE A 85 10.63 -9.92 -23.53
N GLN A 86 11.87 -10.38 -23.75
CA GLN A 86 12.49 -11.41 -22.92
C GLN A 86 12.72 -10.95 -21.48
N SER A 87 13.27 -9.75 -21.28
CA SER A 87 13.48 -9.19 -19.93
C SER A 87 12.16 -9.00 -19.16
N SER A 88 11.10 -8.52 -19.81
CA SER A 88 9.76 -8.42 -19.21
C SER A 88 9.18 -9.79 -18.83
N GLN A 89 9.35 -10.81 -19.67
CA GLN A 89 8.88 -12.18 -19.40
C GLN A 89 9.61 -12.80 -18.20
N TYR A 90 10.91 -12.57 -18.10
CA TYR A 90 11.74 -13.07 -17.01
C TYR A 90 11.40 -12.41 -15.67
N VAL A 91 11.07 -11.13 -15.66
CA VAL A 91 10.66 -10.43 -14.44
C VAL A 91 9.29 -10.93 -13.96
N GLN A 92 8.35 -11.14 -14.87
CA GLN A 92 7.05 -11.74 -14.52
C GLN A 92 7.22 -13.16 -13.96
N CYS A 93 8.24 -13.90 -14.43
CA CYS A 93 8.62 -15.19 -13.87
C CYS A 93 9.14 -15.05 -12.44
N VAL A 94 10.04 -14.10 -12.17
CA VAL A 94 10.55 -13.80 -10.83
C VAL A 94 9.44 -13.37 -9.88
N ALA A 95 8.55 -12.48 -10.33
CA ALA A 95 7.35 -12.09 -9.59
C ALA A 95 6.47 -13.30 -9.25
N GLY A 96 6.30 -14.22 -10.21
CA GLY A 96 5.59 -15.49 -9.97
C GLY A 96 6.27 -16.40 -8.95
N CYS A 97 7.60 -16.39 -8.90
CA CYS A 97 8.36 -17.10 -7.87
C CYS A 97 8.10 -16.51 -6.48
N LEU A 98 8.12 -15.17 -6.35
CA LEU A 98 7.79 -14.48 -5.10
C LEU A 98 6.35 -14.80 -4.65
N GLN A 99 5.37 -14.76 -5.56
CA GLN A 99 3.98 -15.11 -5.25
C GLN A 99 3.84 -16.53 -4.69
N LEU A 100 4.64 -17.49 -5.17
CA LEU A 100 4.64 -18.85 -4.64
C LEU A 100 5.24 -18.93 -3.24
N MET A 101 6.38 -18.25 -3.03
CA MET A 101 7.04 -18.19 -1.72
C MET A 101 6.10 -17.59 -0.66
N LEU A 102 5.45 -16.47 -0.96
CA LEU A 102 4.56 -15.78 -0.01
C LEU A 102 3.25 -16.54 0.30
N ARG A 103 3.01 -17.72 -0.28
CA ARG A 103 1.91 -18.61 0.17
C ARG A 103 2.20 -19.26 1.51
N VAL A 104 3.47 -19.45 1.84
CA VAL A 104 3.94 -20.04 3.10
C VAL A 104 4.13 -18.91 4.12
N ASN A 105 3.64 -19.12 5.34
CA ASN A 105 3.57 -18.05 6.34
C ASN A 105 4.96 -17.60 6.80
N GLU A 106 5.87 -18.54 7.06
CA GLU A 106 7.26 -18.34 7.49
C GLU A 106 8.02 -17.44 6.51
N TYR A 107 7.79 -17.63 5.20
CA TYR A 107 8.41 -16.83 4.15
C TYR A 107 7.85 -15.40 4.08
N ARG A 108 6.62 -15.14 4.56
CA ARG A 108 6.08 -13.77 4.66
C ARG A 108 6.85 -12.95 5.68
N PHE A 109 7.06 -13.51 6.87
CA PHE A 109 7.85 -12.85 7.93
C PHE A 109 9.26 -12.57 7.45
N ALA A 110 9.95 -13.60 6.93
CA ALA A 110 11.30 -13.43 6.41
C ALA A 110 11.39 -12.40 5.27
N TRP A 111 10.36 -12.29 4.43
CA TRP A 111 10.33 -11.28 3.36
C TRP A 111 10.19 -9.87 3.91
N VAL A 112 9.33 -9.66 4.91
CA VAL A 112 9.14 -8.36 5.57
C VAL A 112 10.40 -7.96 6.34
N GLU A 113 11.00 -8.88 7.11
CA GLU A 113 12.25 -8.66 7.84
C GLU A 113 13.42 -8.29 6.91
N ALA A 114 13.45 -8.87 5.70
CA ALA A 114 14.44 -8.57 4.68
C ALA A 114 14.14 -7.29 3.86
N ASP A 115 13.26 -6.41 4.36
CA ASP A 115 12.80 -5.18 3.71
C ASP A 115 12.21 -5.39 2.31
N GLY A 116 11.60 -6.55 2.09
CA GLY A 116 11.05 -6.95 0.79
C GLY A 116 9.83 -6.14 0.36
N VAL A 117 9.10 -5.52 1.30
CA VAL A 117 7.91 -4.70 0.97
C VAL A 117 8.31 -3.44 0.21
N ASN A 118 9.42 -2.80 0.58
CA ASN A 118 10.00 -1.66 -0.17
C ASN A 118 10.31 -2.03 -1.62
N CYS A 119 10.79 -3.27 -1.85
CA CYS A 119 11.03 -3.75 -3.21
C CYS A 119 9.73 -3.85 -4.02
N ILE A 120 8.63 -4.32 -3.40
CA ILE A 120 7.33 -4.42 -4.06
C ILE A 120 6.80 -3.02 -4.41
N THR A 121 6.83 -2.10 -3.46
CA THR A 121 6.30 -0.74 -3.67
C THR A 121 7.13 0.04 -4.68
N ALA A 122 8.46 -0.09 -4.69
CA ALA A 122 9.31 0.48 -5.73
C ALA A 122 8.96 0.00 -7.15
N VAL A 123 8.67 -1.30 -7.33
CA VAL A 123 8.26 -1.86 -8.63
C VAL A 123 6.86 -1.38 -9.05
N LEU A 124 5.96 -1.17 -8.08
CA LEU A 124 4.64 -0.60 -8.35
C LEU A 124 4.75 0.86 -8.81
N SER A 125 5.64 1.64 -8.18
CA SER A 125 5.89 3.04 -8.54
C SER A 125 6.56 3.19 -9.92
N SER A 126 7.30 2.18 -10.40
CA SER A 126 8.03 2.24 -11.67
C SER A 126 7.16 2.00 -12.92
N LYS A 127 5.89 2.46 -12.93
CA LYS A 127 4.92 2.34 -14.05
C LYS A 127 5.09 1.05 -14.88
N CYS A 128 4.97 -0.10 -14.22
CA CYS A 128 5.12 -1.40 -14.87
C CYS A 128 3.83 -1.86 -15.57
N GLY A 129 3.95 -2.84 -16.47
CA GLY A 129 2.78 -3.38 -17.18
C GLY A 129 1.77 -4.04 -16.24
N PHE A 130 0.49 -4.05 -16.63
CA PHE A 130 -0.62 -4.54 -15.79
C PHE A 130 -0.44 -5.97 -15.22
N GLN A 131 0.32 -6.83 -15.92
CA GLN A 131 0.64 -8.17 -15.43
C GLN A 131 1.54 -8.11 -14.20
N LEU A 132 2.60 -7.29 -14.24
CA LEU A 132 3.51 -7.14 -13.12
C LEU A 132 2.84 -6.38 -11.96
N GLN A 133 2.03 -5.35 -12.25
CA GLN A 133 1.18 -4.70 -11.26
C GLN A 133 0.31 -5.73 -10.53
N TYR A 134 -0.44 -6.55 -11.27
CA TYR A 134 -1.24 -7.63 -10.67
C TYR A 134 -0.41 -8.54 -9.76
N GLN A 135 0.76 -8.99 -10.21
CA GLN A 135 1.59 -9.92 -9.43
C GLN A 135 2.17 -9.29 -8.16
N MET A 136 2.59 -8.04 -8.23
CA MET A 136 3.08 -7.28 -7.07
C MET A 136 1.97 -7.00 -6.06
N ILE A 137 0.79 -6.59 -6.54
CA ILE A 137 -0.38 -6.33 -5.67
C ILE A 137 -0.88 -7.64 -5.06
N PHE A 138 -0.80 -8.76 -5.79
CA PHE A 138 -1.09 -10.08 -5.24
C PHE A 138 -0.13 -10.45 -4.10
N CYS A 139 1.14 -10.06 -4.18
CA CYS A 139 2.08 -10.25 -3.07
C CYS A 139 1.66 -9.43 -1.84
N VAL A 140 1.25 -8.17 -2.03
CA VAL A 140 0.67 -7.35 -0.95
C VAL A 140 -0.56 -8.01 -0.34
N TRP A 141 -1.48 -8.49 -1.18
CA TRP A 141 -2.70 -9.19 -0.75
C TRP A 141 -2.38 -10.44 0.09
N LEU A 142 -1.38 -11.24 -0.31
CA LEU A 142 -0.91 -12.39 0.46
C LEU A 142 -0.35 -11.99 1.83
N LEU A 143 0.40 -10.89 1.91
CA LEU A 143 0.94 -10.37 3.16
C LEU A 143 -0.18 -9.86 4.08
N ALA A 144 -1.20 -9.19 3.52
CA ALA A 144 -2.32 -8.61 4.25
C ALA A 144 -3.29 -9.63 4.88
N PHE A 145 -3.08 -10.94 4.70
CA PHE A 145 -3.86 -11.97 5.40
C PHE A 145 -3.48 -12.14 6.87
N SER A 146 -2.28 -11.72 7.27
CA SER A 146 -1.80 -11.87 8.64
C SER A 146 -1.95 -10.55 9.39
N PRO A 147 -2.62 -10.52 10.56
CA PRO A 147 -2.78 -9.28 11.34
C PRO A 147 -1.45 -8.63 11.73
N GLN A 148 -0.46 -9.44 12.10
CA GLN A 148 0.90 -8.97 12.42
C GLN A 148 1.55 -8.29 11.21
N MET A 149 1.38 -8.87 10.01
CA MET A 149 1.93 -8.29 8.78
C MET A 149 1.22 -6.98 8.41
N CYS A 150 -0.09 -6.87 8.64
CA CYS A 150 -0.81 -5.62 8.45
C CYS A 150 -0.21 -4.47 9.28
N GLU A 151 0.30 -4.74 10.49
CA GLU A 151 0.97 -3.73 11.29
C GLU A 151 2.27 -3.24 10.63
N HIS A 152 3.09 -4.16 10.12
CA HIS A 152 4.34 -3.83 9.43
C HIS A 152 4.09 -3.10 8.10
N LEU A 153 3.07 -3.50 7.33
CA LEU A 153 2.74 -2.93 6.02
C LEU A 153 2.40 -1.43 6.07
N ARG A 154 1.96 -0.91 7.22
CA ARG A 154 1.61 0.51 7.40
C ARG A 154 2.75 1.47 7.05
N ARG A 155 3.99 1.03 7.27
CA ARG A 155 5.21 1.86 7.08
C ARG A 155 5.62 2.05 5.62
N TYR A 156 5.00 1.33 4.69
CA TYR A 156 5.53 1.15 3.34
C TYR A 156 4.77 1.93 2.24
N ASN A 157 3.89 2.87 2.59
CA ASN A 157 3.08 3.63 1.62
C ASN A 157 2.31 2.75 0.61
N VAL A 158 1.89 1.57 1.06
CA VAL A 158 1.17 0.60 0.22
C VAL A 158 -0.15 1.18 -0.29
N VAL A 159 -0.92 1.84 0.58
CA VAL A 159 -2.22 2.41 0.21
C VAL A 159 -2.10 3.44 -0.92
N PRO A 160 -1.27 4.50 -0.81
CA PRO A 160 -1.05 5.44 -1.92
C PRO A 160 -0.71 4.75 -3.25
N ALA A 161 0.24 3.81 -3.24
CA ALA A 161 0.66 3.11 -4.45
C ALA A 161 -0.49 2.32 -5.10
N LEU A 162 -1.33 1.66 -4.31
CA LEU A 162 -2.51 0.94 -4.82
C LEU A 162 -3.60 1.89 -5.33
N SER A 163 -3.82 3.01 -4.64
CA SER A 163 -4.83 4.02 -5.01
C SER A 163 -4.51 4.69 -6.35
N ASP A 164 -3.23 4.99 -6.61
CA ASP A 164 -2.78 5.56 -7.89
C ASP A 164 -3.02 4.58 -9.04
N ILE A 165 -2.68 3.29 -8.84
CA ILE A 165 -2.91 2.25 -9.86
C ILE A 165 -4.41 2.01 -10.09
N LEU A 166 -5.23 2.03 -9.04
CA LEU A 166 -6.69 1.88 -9.15
C LEU A 166 -7.30 2.99 -10.01
N GLN A 167 -6.79 4.22 -9.89
CA GLN A 167 -7.27 5.36 -10.66
C GLN A 167 -6.99 5.24 -12.17
N GLU A 168 -5.83 4.67 -12.54
CA GLU A 168 -5.39 4.56 -13.93
C GLU A 168 -5.78 3.23 -14.59
N SER A 169 -6.07 2.20 -13.80
CA SER A 169 -6.32 0.85 -14.30
C SER A 169 -7.69 0.70 -14.96
N VAL A 170 -7.66 0.23 -16.21
CA VAL A 170 -8.86 -0.24 -16.94
C VAL A 170 -8.97 -1.77 -16.96
N LYS A 171 -8.11 -2.47 -16.22
CA LYS A 171 -8.05 -3.94 -16.22
C LYS A 171 -8.75 -4.49 -14.99
N GLU A 172 -9.90 -5.13 -15.19
CA GLU A 172 -10.71 -5.71 -14.09
C GLU A 172 -9.90 -6.59 -13.15
N LYS A 173 -8.99 -7.44 -13.67
CA LYS A 173 -8.17 -8.29 -12.81
C LYS A 173 -7.26 -7.51 -11.84
N VAL A 174 -6.80 -6.32 -12.24
CA VAL A 174 -5.96 -5.44 -11.41
C VAL A 174 -6.86 -4.74 -10.39
N THR A 175 -8.01 -4.23 -10.84
CA THR A 175 -9.05 -3.66 -9.96
C THR A 175 -9.44 -4.66 -8.87
N ARG A 176 -9.80 -5.91 -9.25
CA ARG A 176 -10.18 -6.99 -8.32
C ARG A 176 -9.14 -7.23 -7.24
N ILE A 177 -7.86 -7.35 -7.60
CA ILE A 177 -6.82 -7.63 -6.60
C ILE A 177 -6.51 -6.42 -5.70
N ILE A 178 -6.68 -5.19 -6.19
CA ILE A 178 -6.56 -3.98 -5.36
C ILE A 178 -7.68 -3.91 -4.33
N LEU A 179 -8.93 -4.12 -4.77
CA LEU A 179 -10.09 -4.09 -3.88
C LEU A 179 -9.97 -5.17 -2.79
N ALA A 180 -9.61 -6.40 -3.18
CA ALA A 180 -9.36 -7.48 -2.24
C ALA A 180 -8.20 -7.16 -1.26
N ALA A 181 -7.15 -6.48 -1.72
CA ALA A 181 -6.05 -6.03 -0.85
C ALA A 181 -6.52 -4.98 0.15
N PHE A 182 -7.27 -3.96 -0.28
CA PHE A 182 -7.84 -2.95 0.61
C PHE A 182 -8.79 -3.57 1.64
N ARG A 183 -9.64 -4.50 1.21
CA ARG A 183 -10.52 -5.25 2.11
C ARG A 183 -9.72 -5.99 3.17
N ASN A 184 -8.68 -6.73 2.78
CA ASN A 184 -7.83 -7.44 3.73
C ASN A 184 -7.14 -6.48 4.72
N LEU A 185 -6.61 -5.34 4.27
CA LEU A 185 -5.98 -4.35 5.15
C LEU A 185 -6.95 -3.81 6.21
N LEU A 186 -8.23 -3.63 5.87
CA LEU A 186 -9.24 -3.17 6.84
C LEU A 186 -9.77 -4.30 7.72
N GLU A 187 -10.10 -5.45 7.13
CA GLU A 187 -10.78 -6.56 7.79
C GLU A 187 -9.84 -7.40 8.68
N LYS A 188 -8.59 -7.62 8.25
CA LYS A 188 -7.63 -8.49 8.96
C LYS A 188 -6.76 -7.75 9.96
N SER A 189 -6.75 -6.42 9.95
CA SER A 189 -6.05 -5.63 10.98
C SER A 189 -6.69 -5.85 12.35
N ALA A 190 -5.92 -6.38 13.30
CA ALA A 190 -6.40 -6.69 14.65
C ALA A 190 -6.60 -5.42 15.49
N GLU A 191 -5.67 -4.47 15.40
CA GLU A 191 -5.72 -3.22 16.15
C GLU A 191 -6.63 -2.19 15.49
N ARG A 192 -7.42 -1.50 16.32
CA ARG A 192 -8.31 -0.43 15.87
C ARG A 192 -7.52 0.73 15.25
N GLU A 193 -6.41 1.13 15.88
CA GLU A 193 -5.55 2.22 15.40
C GLU A 193 -5.00 1.91 14.00
N THR A 194 -4.42 0.72 13.82
CA THR A 194 -3.94 0.26 12.50
C THR A 194 -5.04 0.30 11.44
N ARG A 195 -6.27 -0.14 11.78
CA ARG A 195 -7.41 -0.09 10.84
C ARG A 195 -7.81 1.35 10.49
N GLN A 196 -7.84 2.23 11.49
CA GLN A 196 -8.17 3.65 11.30
C GLN A 196 -7.13 4.37 10.43
N GLU A 197 -5.84 4.08 10.61
CA GLU A 197 -4.78 4.62 9.75
C GLU A 197 -4.95 4.20 8.29
N TYR A 198 -5.27 2.93 8.03
CA TYR A 198 -5.56 2.46 6.68
C TYR A 198 -6.79 3.13 6.08
N ALA A 199 -7.88 3.25 6.84
CA ALA A 199 -9.08 3.93 6.39
C ALA A 199 -8.80 5.40 6.06
N LEU A 200 -8.09 6.11 6.95
CA LEU A 200 -7.69 7.51 6.75
C LEU A 200 -6.81 7.66 5.49
N ALA A 201 -5.81 6.79 5.32
CA ALA A 201 -4.96 6.82 4.13
C ALA A 201 -5.77 6.61 2.84
N MET A 202 -6.73 5.67 2.82
CA MET A 202 -7.60 5.43 1.66
C MET A 202 -8.51 6.64 1.37
N ILE A 203 -9.06 7.27 2.41
CA ILE A 203 -9.88 8.48 2.28
C ILE A 203 -9.04 9.63 1.69
N GLN A 204 -7.84 9.85 2.21
CA GLN A 204 -6.93 10.90 1.73
C GLN A 204 -6.49 10.67 0.29
N CYS A 205 -6.30 9.40 -0.11
CA CYS A 205 -6.00 9.00 -1.49
C CYS A 205 -7.24 8.98 -2.40
N LYS A 206 -8.39 9.50 -1.93
CA LYS A 206 -9.65 9.64 -2.70
C LYS A 206 -10.25 8.30 -3.17
N VAL A 207 -9.95 7.21 -2.47
CA VAL A 207 -10.46 5.87 -2.82
C VAL A 207 -11.99 5.83 -2.76
N LEU A 208 -12.63 6.52 -1.80
CA LEU A 208 -14.09 6.59 -1.70
C LEU A 208 -14.75 7.06 -3.01
N LYS A 209 -14.28 8.18 -3.57
CA LYS A 209 -14.80 8.70 -4.83
C LYS A 209 -14.55 7.73 -5.99
N GLN A 210 -13.42 7.01 -5.98
CA GLN A 210 -13.14 6.00 -6.99
C GLN A 210 -14.12 4.82 -6.88
N LEU A 211 -14.42 4.36 -5.67
CA LEU A 211 -15.38 3.29 -5.42
C LEU A 211 -16.79 3.66 -5.88
N GLU A 212 -17.25 4.89 -5.61
CA GLU A 212 -18.54 5.40 -6.11
C GLU A 212 -18.61 5.38 -7.65
N ASN A 213 -17.50 5.73 -8.33
CA ASN A 213 -17.43 5.66 -9.79
C ASN A 213 -17.42 4.21 -10.30
N LEU A 214 -16.76 3.30 -9.58
CA LEU A 214 -16.72 1.88 -9.92
C LEU A 214 -18.10 1.23 -9.70
N GLU A 215 -18.83 1.60 -8.64
CA GLU A 215 -20.18 1.09 -8.34
C GLU A 215 -21.20 1.41 -9.46
N GLN A 216 -21.03 2.53 -10.16
CA GLN A 216 -21.87 2.89 -11.31
C GLN A 216 -21.64 2.01 -12.53
N GLN A 217 -20.54 1.25 -12.57
CA GLN A 217 -20.21 0.33 -13.65
C GLN A 217 -20.81 -1.05 -13.37
N LYS A 218 -21.18 -1.76 -14.43
CA LYS A 218 -21.68 -3.13 -14.32
C LYS A 218 -20.52 -4.11 -14.44
N TYR A 219 -20.29 -4.90 -13.40
CA TYR A 219 -19.36 -6.02 -13.39
C TYR A 219 -20.11 -7.35 -13.38
N ASP A 220 -19.58 -8.34 -14.11
CA ASP A 220 -20.05 -9.72 -14.03
C ASP A 220 -19.37 -10.49 -12.88
N ASP A 221 -18.24 -9.99 -12.37
CA ASP A 221 -17.50 -10.55 -11.23
C ASP A 221 -18.15 -10.13 -9.91
N GLU A 222 -18.73 -11.11 -9.21
CA GLU A 222 -19.40 -10.90 -7.91
C GLU A 222 -18.43 -10.44 -6.82
N ASP A 223 -17.17 -10.91 -6.83
CA ASP A 223 -16.16 -10.52 -5.84
C ASP A 223 -15.88 -9.01 -5.92
N ILE A 224 -15.80 -8.45 -7.13
CA ILE A 224 -15.60 -7.01 -7.34
C ILE A 224 -16.77 -6.22 -6.74
N THR A 225 -17.99 -6.65 -7.02
CA THR A 225 -19.20 -5.96 -6.57
C THR A 225 -19.31 -5.99 -5.04
N ASP A 226 -18.99 -7.13 -4.43
CA ASP A 226 -19.05 -7.30 -2.98
C ASP A 226 -17.92 -6.54 -2.27
N ASP A 227 -16.72 -6.53 -2.82
CA ASP A 227 -15.61 -5.74 -2.27
C ASP A 227 -15.87 -4.24 -2.37
N ILE A 228 -16.47 -3.74 -3.45
CA ILE A 228 -16.86 -2.33 -3.59
C ILE A 228 -17.86 -1.95 -2.48
N LYS A 229 -18.92 -2.74 -2.29
CA LYS A 229 -19.93 -2.49 -1.25
C LYS A 229 -19.32 -2.51 0.15
N PHE A 230 -18.50 -3.51 0.45
CA PHE A 230 -17.81 -3.63 1.73
C PHE A 230 -16.94 -2.40 2.01
N LEU A 231 -16.14 -1.98 1.03
CA LEU A 231 -15.24 -0.84 1.19
C LEU A 231 -16.00 0.48 1.32
N LEU A 232 -17.05 0.70 0.53
CA LEU A 232 -17.91 1.89 0.66
C LEU A 232 -18.54 1.98 2.04
N GLU A 233 -19.07 0.88 2.56
CA GLU A 233 -19.67 0.82 3.89
C GLU A 233 -18.65 1.13 4.98
N ARG A 234 -17.51 0.43 5.01
CA ARG A 234 -16.48 0.59 6.05
C ARG A 234 -15.77 1.94 6.02
N LEU A 235 -15.45 2.44 4.82
CA LEU A 235 -14.86 3.77 4.68
C LEU A 235 -15.88 4.87 4.97
N GLY A 236 -17.16 4.66 4.64
CA GLY A 236 -18.25 5.57 4.98
C GLY A 236 -18.46 5.70 6.49
N GLU A 237 -18.48 4.58 7.21
CA GLU A 237 -18.49 4.56 8.69
C GLU A 237 -17.25 5.28 9.25
N SER A 238 -16.07 4.99 8.71
CA SER A 238 -14.82 5.63 9.14
C SER A 238 -14.86 7.14 8.90
N VAL A 239 -15.46 7.63 7.81
CA VAL A 239 -15.65 9.07 7.59
C VAL A 239 -16.56 9.67 8.65
N GLN A 240 -17.66 9.00 9.00
CA GLN A 240 -18.57 9.48 10.06
C GLN A 240 -17.86 9.51 11.42
N ASP A 241 -17.13 8.47 11.77
CA ASP A 241 -16.37 8.37 13.02
C ASP A 241 -15.25 9.43 13.09
N LEU A 242 -14.43 9.54 12.03
CA LEU A 242 -13.34 10.53 11.88
C LEU A 242 -13.84 11.96 11.67
N SER A 243 -15.14 12.17 11.53
CA SER A 243 -15.79 13.48 11.56
C SER A 243 -16.75 13.62 12.74
N SER A 244 -16.65 12.75 13.74
CA SER A 244 -17.47 12.83 14.94
C SER A 244 -16.92 13.89 15.89
N PHE A 245 -17.83 14.57 16.58
CA PHE A 245 -17.45 15.55 17.59
C PHE A 245 -16.77 14.91 18.81
N ASP A 246 -17.07 13.63 19.09
CA ASP A 246 -16.50 12.92 20.22
C ASP A 246 -15.02 12.58 19.99
N GLU A 247 -14.63 12.26 18.74
CA GLU A 247 -13.23 12.10 18.36
C GLU A 247 -12.48 13.43 18.51
N TYR A 248 -13.03 14.53 17.97
CA TYR A 248 -12.46 15.87 18.12
C TYR A 248 -12.25 16.27 19.60
N SER A 249 -13.26 16.03 20.44
CA SER A 249 -13.21 16.29 21.87
C SER A 249 -12.14 15.45 22.57
N SER A 250 -11.93 14.21 22.13
CA SER A 250 -10.93 13.29 22.68
C SER A 250 -9.51 13.68 22.27
N GLU A 251 -9.29 14.03 20.99
CA GLU A 251 -8.01 14.56 20.48
C GLU A 251 -7.57 15.79 21.28
N LEU A 252 -8.47 16.77 21.44
CA LEU A 252 -8.20 17.98 22.23
C LEU A 252 -7.82 17.69 23.67
N LYS A 253 -8.57 16.82 24.34
CA LYS A 253 -8.33 16.47 25.75
C LYS A 253 -7.05 15.69 25.94
N SER A 254 -6.64 14.91 24.95
CA SER A 254 -5.38 14.18 24.97
C SER A 254 -4.16 15.10 24.78
N GLY A 255 -4.36 16.27 24.16
CA GLY A 255 -3.30 17.22 23.80
C GLY A 255 -2.43 16.78 22.63
N ARG A 256 -2.77 15.67 21.96
CA ARG A 256 -2.09 15.18 20.76
C ARG A 256 -2.97 15.45 19.55
N LEU A 257 -2.74 16.60 18.92
CA LEU A 257 -3.47 17.00 17.72
C LEU A 257 -2.70 16.57 16.47
N GLU A 258 -3.41 15.91 15.56
CA GLU A 258 -2.87 15.56 14.24
C GLU A 258 -3.81 16.01 13.14
N TRP A 259 -3.32 16.07 11.90
CA TRP A 259 -4.13 16.49 10.76
C TRP A 259 -5.14 15.42 10.34
N SER A 260 -6.27 15.34 11.03
CA SER A 260 -7.36 14.39 10.80
C SER A 260 -8.59 15.07 10.13
N PRO A 261 -9.62 14.30 9.69
CA PRO A 261 -10.79 14.85 9.03
C PRO A 261 -11.64 15.78 9.91
N VAL A 262 -11.65 15.64 11.25
CA VAL A 262 -12.32 16.61 12.14
C VAL A 262 -11.74 18.02 12.01
N HIS A 263 -10.43 18.14 11.76
CA HIS A 263 -9.78 19.44 11.62
C HIS A 263 -9.96 20.04 10.22
N LYS A 264 -10.00 19.22 9.17
CA LYS A 264 -10.01 19.68 7.76
C LYS A 264 -11.39 19.78 7.12
N SER A 265 -12.40 19.10 7.68
CA SER A 265 -13.72 19.01 7.05
C SER A 265 -14.56 20.26 7.28
N GLU A 266 -14.88 21.00 6.21
CA GLU A 266 -15.78 22.16 6.28
C GLU A 266 -17.17 21.77 6.80
N LYS A 267 -17.67 20.58 6.43
CA LYS A 267 -18.97 20.08 6.90
C LYS A 267 -18.96 19.90 8.42
N PHE A 268 -17.87 19.34 8.97
CA PHE A 268 -17.71 19.17 10.41
C PHE A 268 -17.83 20.52 11.15
N TRP A 269 -17.08 21.53 10.71
CA TRP A 269 -17.07 22.85 11.36
C TRP A 269 -18.41 23.57 11.21
N ARG A 270 -19.08 23.44 10.07
CA ARG A 270 -20.41 24.01 9.86
C ARG A 270 -21.44 23.44 10.84
N GLU A 271 -21.36 22.15 11.15
CA GLU A 271 -22.32 21.47 12.03
C GLU A 271 -21.94 21.57 13.52
N ASN A 272 -20.64 21.58 13.84
CA ASN A 272 -20.17 21.43 15.22
C ASN A 272 -19.51 22.67 15.84
N ALA A 273 -19.21 23.73 15.08
CA ALA A 273 -18.53 24.92 15.64
C ALA A 273 -19.25 25.51 16.86
N VAL A 274 -20.59 25.52 16.86
CA VAL A 274 -21.40 26.03 18.00
C VAL A 274 -21.20 25.18 19.27
N ARG A 275 -20.96 23.88 19.12
CA ARG A 275 -20.81 22.93 20.23
C ARG A 275 -19.52 23.14 21.03
N LEU A 276 -18.53 23.84 20.47
CA LEU A 276 -17.32 24.22 21.22
C LEU A 276 -17.63 25.17 22.39
N ASN A 277 -18.80 25.82 22.38
CA ASN A 277 -19.28 26.69 23.46
C ASN A 277 -19.90 25.92 24.62
N GLU A 278 -20.13 24.61 24.47
CA GLU A 278 -20.67 23.76 25.53
C GLU A 278 -19.73 23.71 26.73
N LYS A 279 -20.28 23.33 27.90
CA LYS A 279 -19.53 23.16 29.15
C LYS A 279 -18.66 24.38 29.51
N ASN A 280 -19.22 25.57 29.31
CA ASN A 280 -18.53 26.83 29.56
C ASN A 280 -17.23 26.96 28.74
N TYR A 281 -17.33 26.71 27.43
CA TYR A 281 -16.23 26.83 26.47
C TYR A 281 -15.04 25.92 26.81
N GLU A 282 -15.29 24.73 27.37
CA GLU A 282 -14.24 23.80 27.82
C GLU A 282 -13.24 23.49 26.70
N LEU A 283 -13.75 23.10 25.52
CA LEU A 283 -12.92 22.71 24.39
C LEU A 283 -12.14 23.90 23.80
N LEU A 284 -12.76 25.08 23.71
CA LEU A 284 -12.07 26.31 23.30
C LEU A 284 -10.94 26.68 24.27
N LYS A 285 -11.17 26.56 25.58
CA LYS A 285 -10.13 26.81 26.58
C LYS A 285 -8.96 25.85 26.46
N ILE A 286 -9.24 24.57 26.16
CA ILE A 286 -8.19 23.57 25.90
C ILE A 286 -7.42 23.94 24.63
N LEU A 287 -8.11 24.29 23.55
CA LEU A 287 -7.50 24.72 22.28
C LEU A 287 -6.57 25.93 22.47
N THR A 288 -7.03 26.97 23.19
CA THR A 288 -6.20 28.14 23.52
C THR A 288 -5.00 27.76 24.39
N ARG A 289 -5.18 26.88 25.38
CA ARG A 289 -4.09 26.41 26.22
C ARG A 289 -3.04 25.63 25.41
N LEU A 290 -3.46 24.82 24.44
CA LEU A 290 -2.54 24.10 23.55
C LEU A 290 -1.72 25.07 22.69
N LEU A 291 -2.32 26.17 22.22
CA LEU A 291 -1.59 27.24 21.52
C LEU A 291 -0.58 27.97 22.41
N GLU A 292 -0.88 28.14 23.70
CA GLU A 292 -0.03 28.87 24.64
C GLU A 292 1.12 28.02 25.20
N VAL A 293 0.90 26.72 25.40
CA VAL A 293 1.78 25.85 26.21
C VAL A 293 2.48 24.76 25.40
N SER A 294 1.97 24.40 24.22
CA SER A 294 2.61 23.36 23.40
C SER A 294 3.90 23.86 22.75
N ASP A 295 4.95 23.06 22.79
CA ASP A 295 6.19 23.27 22.04
C ASP A 295 6.20 22.51 20.69
N ASP A 296 5.19 21.68 20.42
CA ASP A 296 5.09 20.87 19.20
C ASP A 296 4.52 21.72 18.04
N PRO A 297 5.29 21.97 16.96
CA PRO A 297 4.84 22.76 15.82
C PRO A 297 3.59 22.21 15.14
N GLN A 298 3.40 20.89 15.12
CA GLN A 298 2.23 20.28 14.51
C GLN A 298 0.97 20.59 15.31
N VAL A 299 1.04 20.44 16.64
CA VAL A 299 -0.09 20.73 17.55
C VAL A 299 -0.49 22.20 17.47
N ILE A 300 0.49 23.11 17.44
CA ILE A 300 0.24 24.56 17.33
C ILE A 300 -0.43 24.88 15.98
N ALA A 301 0.05 24.28 14.88
CA ALA A 301 -0.51 24.51 13.55
C ALA A 301 -1.98 24.05 13.44
N VAL A 302 -2.30 22.87 13.95
CA VAL A 302 -3.67 22.34 13.97
C VAL A 302 -4.55 23.20 14.88
N ALA A 303 -4.10 23.52 16.10
CA ALA A 303 -4.88 24.33 17.03
C ALA A 303 -5.16 25.75 16.48
N ALA A 304 -4.20 26.37 15.78
CA ALA A 304 -4.37 27.69 15.19
C ALA A 304 -5.37 27.65 14.02
N HIS A 305 -5.29 26.60 13.21
CA HIS A 305 -6.25 26.36 12.14
C HIS A 305 -7.67 26.20 12.68
N ASP A 306 -7.85 25.40 13.72
CA ASP A 306 -9.14 25.16 14.37
C ASP A 306 -9.77 26.41 14.97
N VAL A 307 -8.97 27.28 15.60
CA VAL A 307 -9.45 28.60 16.06
C VAL A 307 -9.96 29.41 14.87
N GLY A 308 -9.23 29.39 13.75
CA GLY A 308 -9.64 30.04 12.51
C GLY A 308 -10.97 29.50 11.97
N GLU A 309 -11.12 28.18 11.94
CA GLU A 309 -12.35 27.52 11.47
C GLU A 309 -13.55 27.79 12.40
N TYR A 310 -13.35 27.79 13.71
CA TYR A 310 -14.37 28.19 14.69
C TYR A 310 -14.83 29.63 14.46
N VAL A 311 -13.89 30.58 14.35
CA VAL A 311 -14.21 32.01 14.13
C VAL A 311 -14.90 32.24 12.78
N ARG A 312 -14.52 31.46 11.77
CA ARG A 312 -15.13 31.49 10.43
C ARG A 312 -16.57 31.02 10.44
N HIS A 313 -16.86 29.92 11.14
CA HIS A 313 -18.16 29.27 11.14
C HIS A 313 -19.10 29.72 12.29
N TYR A 314 -18.56 30.40 13.31
CA TYR A 314 -19.33 30.98 14.41
C TYR A 314 -19.06 32.48 14.58
N PRO A 315 -19.73 33.35 13.79
CA PRO A 315 -19.48 34.80 13.81
C PRO A 315 -19.70 35.49 15.17
N ARG A 316 -20.53 34.91 16.04
CA ARG A 316 -20.81 35.41 17.40
C ARG A 316 -19.72 35.10 18.42
N GLY A 317 -18.74 34.26 18.06
CA GLY A 317 -17.59 33.93 18.90
C GLY A 317 -16.34 34.77 18.64
N LYS A 318 -16.44 35.78 17.77
CA LYS A 318 -15.42 36.83 17.58
C LYS A 318 -15.43 37.80 18.75
#